data_AF-A0A6I1FWT1-F1
#
_entry.id   AF-A0A6I1FWT1-F1
#
_cell.length_a   1.000
_cell.length_b   1.000
_cell.length_c   1.000
_cell.angle_alpha   90.00
_cell.angle_beta   90.00
_cell.angle_gamma   90.00
#
_symmetry.space_group_name_H-M   'P 1'
#
loop_
_entity.id
_entity.type
_entity.pdbx_description
1 polymer ?
#
loop_
_entity_poly.entity_id
_entity_poly.type
_entity_poly.pdbx_seq_one_letter_code
_entity_poly.pdbx_strand_id
1 'polypeptide(L)'
;MHTNTDYRDSWINPRIKIAALWTSTMFIFAYVDLFSLYRPDIRADIEAGEMFVFSIGQGFLLGVTLYIALPSLMVFLSLVLPAKTTRMANIVLAAIYAVTIAGAAVGEWNYYILGSAIEVALLAGIVYYAWTWPKTTEAASTAIRDERAAHRV
;
A
#
# COMPACT_ATOMS: atom_id res chain seq x y z
N MET A 1 -22.20 0.45 -40.74
CA MET A 1 -21.82 1.57 -39.85
C MET A 1 -21.30 0.93 -38.57
N HIS A 2 -19.97 0.80 -38.42
CA HIS A 2 -19.36 0.20 -37.23
C HIS A 2 -19.05 1.32 -36.24
N THR A 3 -19.83 1.40 -35.17
CA THR A 3 -19.55 2.28 -34.04
C THR A 3 -18.40 1.65 -33.26
N ASN A 4 -17.17 2.12 -33.47
CA ASN A 4 -16.06 1.77 -32.59
C ASN A 4 -16.29 2.49 -31.26
N THR A 5 -16.78 1.76 -30.27
CA THR A 5 -16.78 2.18 -28.87
C THR A 5 -15.34 2.13 -28.39
N ASP A 6 -14.63 3.25 -28.53
CA ASP A 6 -13.26 3.39 -28.04
C ASP A 6 -13.29 3.67 -26.53
N TYR A 7 -12.63 2.82 -25.74
CA TYR A 7 -12.56 2.97 -24.29
C TYR A 7 -11.55 4.07 -23.97
N ARG A 8 -12.03 5.24 -23.53
CA ARG A 8 -11.15 6.35 -23.14
C ARG A 8 -10.64 6.13 -21.72
N ASP A 9 -9.39 5.68 -21.59
CA ASP A 9 -8.69 5.66 -20.30
C ASP A 9 -8.46 7.09 -19.82
N SER A 10 -9.22 7.49 -18.80
CA SER A 10 -9.04 8.78 -18.14
C SER A 10 -7.74 8.80 -17.33
N TRP A 11 -7.05 9.94 -17.32
CA TRP A 11 -5.80 10.09 -16.58
C TRP A 11 -6.07 10.06 -15.06
N ILE A 12 -5.84 8.91 -14.43
CA ILE A 12 -5.99 8.75 -12.97
C ILE A 12 -4.76 9.31 -12.26
N ASN A 13 -5.00 10.23 -11.32
CA ASN A 13 -3.96 10.84 -10.48
C ASN A 13 -3.17 9.74 -9.72
N PRO A 14 -1.82 9.77 -9.73
CA PRO A 14 -0.98 8.81 -8.99
C PRO A 14 -1.37 8.63 -7.52
N ARG A 15 -1.90 9.67 -6.85
CA ARG A 15 -2.41 9.59 -5.47
C ARG A 15 -3.52 8.56 -5.32
N ILE A 16 -4.46 8.55 -6.27
CA ILE A 16 -5.60 7.63 -6.26
C ILE A 16 -5.13 6.21 -6.51
N LYS A 17 -4.15 6.01 -7.41
CA LYS A 17 -3.54 4.69 -7.65
C LYS A 17 -2.87 4.15 -6.38
N ILE A 18 -2.09 4.99 -5.67
CA ILE A 18 -1.44 4.62 -4.42
C ILE A 18 -2.46 4.30 -3.32
N ALA A 19 -3.49 5.14 -3.16
CA ALA A 19 -4.56 4.87 -2.18
C ALA A 19 -5.30 3.57 -2.50
N ALA A 20 -5.61 3.31 -3.77
CA ALA A 20 -6.24 2.07 -4.20
C ALA A 20 -5.35 0.85 -3.91
N LEU A 21 -4.04 0.93 -4.12
CA LEU A 21 -3.10 -0.14 -3.81
C LEU A 21 -3.01 -0.43 -2.29
N TRP A 22 -2.99 0.60 -1.45
CA TRP A 22 -3.08 0.41 0.00
C TRP A 22 -4.38 -0.27 0.42
N THR A 23 -5.50 0.15 -0.16
CA THR A 23 -6.80 -0.47 0.08
C THR A 23 -6.81 -1.94 -0.35
N SER A 24 -6.30 -2.26 -1.55
CA SER A 24 -6.17 -3.64 -2.02
C SER A 24 -5.28 -4.47 -1.09
N THR A 25 -4.16 -3.91 -0.63
CA THR A 25 -3.26 -4.59 0.32
C THR A 25 -3.99 -4.88 1.64
N MET A 26 -4.77 -3.93 2.15
CA MET A 26 -5.57 -4.14 3.37
C MET A 26 -6.63 -5.23 3.21
N PHE A 27 -7.25 -5.36 2.04
CA PHE A 27 -8.18 -6.47 1.79
C PHE A 27 -7.47 -7.82 1.81
N ILE A 28 -6.32 -7.94 1.15
CA ILE A 28 -5.59 -9.21 1.13
C ILE A 28 -5.15 -9.59 2.55
N PHE A 29 -4.59 -8.63 3.31
CA PHE A 29 -4.22 -8.86 4.70
C PHE A 29 -5.41 -9.38 5.52
N ALA A 30 -6.56 -8.72 5.44
CA ALA A 30 -7.75 -9.12 6.18
C ALA A 30 -8.22 -10.53 5.81
N TYR A 31 -8.16 -10.92 4.54
CA TYR A 31 -8.54 -12.26 4.10
C TYR A 31 -7.52 -13.34 4.48
N VAL A 32 -6.22 -13.05 4.38
CA VAL A 32 -5.15 -13.97 4.80
C VAL A 32 -5.23 -14.23 6.30
N ASP A 33 -5.42 -13.19 7.11
CA ASP A 33 -5.61 -13.31 8.55
C ASP A 33 -6.89 -14.09 8.88
N LEU A 34 -7.99 -13.80 8.18
CA LEU A 34 -9.24 -14.53 8.34
C LEU A 34 -9.06 -16.02 8.03
N PHE A 35 -8.34 -16.38 6.97
CA PHE A 35 -8.03 -17.77 6.64
C PHE A 35 -7.13 -18.43 7.68
N SER A 36 -6.18 -17.69 8.26
CA SER A 36 -5.33 -18.15 9.34
C SER A 36 -6.14 -18.58 10.58
N LEU A 37 -7.24 -17.88 10.90
CA LEU A 37 -8.15 -18.25 12.00
C LEU A 37 -8.90 -19.58 11.77
N TYR A 38 -8.97 -20.08 10.54
CA TYR A 38 -9.55 -21.40 10.26
C TYR A 38 -8.53 -22.53 10.43
N ARG A 39 -7.24 -22.22 10.61
CA ARG A 39 -6.18 -23.22 10.72
C ARG A 39 -6.25 -23.94 12.08
N PRO A 40 -6.15 -25.28 12.13
CA PRO A 40 -6.34 -26.04 13.37
C PRO A 40 -5.31 -25.72 14.46
N ASP A 41 -4.08 -25.43 14.07
CA ASP A 41 -2.98 -25.03 14.94
C ASP A 41 -3.20 -23.65 15.55
N ILE A 42 -3.62 -22.66 14.76
CA ILE A 42 -3.96 -21.33 15.28
C ILE A 42 -5.17 -21.38 16.22
N ARG A 43 -6.14 -22.26 15.94
CA ARG A 43 -7.29 -22.48 16.83
C ARG A 43 -6.88 -23.11 18.16
N ALA A 44 -5.98 -24.09 18.14
CA ALA A 44 -5.45 -24.70 19.36
C ALA A 44 -4.68 -23.69 20.21
N ASP A 45 -3.87 -22.84 19.57
CA ASP A 45 -3.17 -21.75 20.23
C ASP A 45 -4.16 -20.76 20.87
N ILE A 46 -5.19 -20.32 20.11
CA ILE A 46 -6.22 -19.40 20.61
C ILE A 46 -6.98 -20.00 21.81
N GLU A 47 -7.32 -21.29 21.77
CA GLU A 47 -7.95 -21.99 22.89
C GLU A 47 -7.03 -22.08 24.12
N ALA A 48 -5.71 -22.17 23.91
CA ALA A 48 -4.70 -22.11 24.96
C ALA A 48 -4.42 -20.68 25.46
N GLY A 49 -5.00 -19.64 24.83
CA GLY A 49 -4.74 -18.24 25.15
C GLY A 49 -3.39 -17.74 24.63
N GLU A 50 -2.79 -18.45 23.68
CA GLU A 50 -1.52 -18.14 23.05
C GLU A 50 -1.72 -17.89 21.55
N MET A 51 -0.81 -17.17 20.91
CA MET A 51 -0.76 -17.07 19.46
C MET A 51 0.72 -17.16 19.08
N PHE A 52 1.10 -18.27 18.45
CA PHE A 52 2.48 -18.54 18.05
C PHE A 52 3.44 -18.64 19.26
N VAL A 53 4.10 -17.53 19.66
CA VAL A 53 5.07 -17.45 20.78
C VAL A 53 4.65 -16.42 21.84
N PHE A 54 3.54 -15.71 21.61
CA PHE A 54 3.07 -14.63 22.48
C PHE A 54 1.73 -14.99 23.11
N SER A 55 1.57 -14.73 24.40
CA SER A 55 0.26 -14.83 25.05
C SER A 55 -0.68 -13.79 24.44
N ILE A 56 -1.93 -14.18 24.16
CA ILE A 56 -3.01 -13.29 23.69
C ILE A 56 -3.38 -12.36 24.85
N GLY A 57 -2.58 -11.31 25.01
CA GLY A 57 -2.77 -10.26 26.00
C GLY A 57 -3.18 -8.95 25.34
N GLN A 58 -3.53 -7.97 26.18
CA GLN A 58 -3.86 -6.61 25.75
C GLN A 58 -2.73 -5.98 24.91
N GLY A 59 -1.47 -6.24 25.25
CA GLY A 59 -0.32 -5.71 24.50
C GLY A 59 -0.21 -6.26 23.08
N PHE A 60 -0.50 -7.54 22.88
CA PHE A 60 -0.49 -8.17 21.57
C PHE A 60 -1.60 -7.61 20.68
N LEU A 61 -2.83 -7.56 21.19
CA LEU A 61 -3.97 -6.99 20.47
C LEU A 61 -3.75 -5.52 20.09
N LEU A 62 -3.14 -4.74 20.99
CA LEU A 62 -2.78 -3.35 20.73
C LEU A 62 -1.70 -3.26 19.65
N GLY A 63 -0.67 -4.12 19.70
CA GLY A 63 0.39 -4.18 18.69
C GLY A 63 -0.14 -4.50 17.29
N VAL A 64 -0.97 -5.54 17.16
CA VAL A 64 -1.61 -5.90 15.88
C VAL A 64 -2.54 -4.78 15.39
N THR A 65 -3.31 -4.15 16.30
CA THR A 65 -4.17 -3.02 15.95
C THR A 65 -3.37 -1.83 15.41
N LEU A 66 -2.26 -1.48 16.06
CA LEU A 66 -1.38 -0.41 15.57
C LEU A 66 -0.75 -0.78 14.22
N TYR A 67 -0.38 -2.04 14.04
CA TYR A 67 0.20 -2.53 12.79
C TYR A 67 -0.79 -2.44 11.62
N ILE A 68 -2.09 -2.68 11.81
CA ILE A 68 -3.10 -2.50 10.74
C ILE A 68 -3.60 -1.05 10.61
N ALA A 69 -3.50 -0.25 11.68
CA ALA A 69 -3.91 1.15 11.67
C ALA A 69 -2.99 2.00 10.79
N LEU A 70 -1.68 1.73 10.78
CA LEU A 70 -0.70 2.43 9.94
C LEU A 70 -1.05 2.39 8.43
N PRO A 71 -1.22 1.22 7.79
CA PRO A 71 -1.57 1.12 6.37
C PRO A 71 -2.98 1.66 6.10
N SER A 72 -3.92 1.49 7.03
CA SER A 72 -5.26 2.07 6.95
C SER A 72 -5.23 3.60 6.89
N LEU A 73 -4.41 4.23 7.74
CA LEU A 73 -4.18 5.67 7.70
C LEU A 73 -3.48 6.10 6.41
N MET A 74 -2.56 5.29 5.89
CA MET A 74 -1.86 5.59 4.63
C MET A 74 -2.79 5.71 3.42
N VAL A 75 -3.95 5.03 3.42
CA VAL A 75 -4.98 5.21 2.37
C VAL A 75 -5.41 6.68 2.30
N PHE A 76 -5.73 7.28 3.44
CA PHE A 76 -6.17 8.68 3.52
C PHE A 76 -5.00 9.67 3.42
N LEU A 77 -3.91 9.40 4.13
CA LEU A 77 -2.72 10.27 4.14
C LEU A 77 -2.10 10.39 2.74
N SER A 78 -2.18 9.35 1.91
CA SER A 78 -1.70 9.40 0.53
C SER A 78 -2.46 10.38 -0.36
N LEU A 79 -3.70 10.72 -0.01
CA LEU A 79 -4.51 11.69 -0.72
C LEU A 79 -4.27 13.12 -0.23
N VAL A 80 -4.14 13.29 1.09
CA VAL A 80 -4.14 14.60 1.76
C VAL A 80 -2.75 15.22 1.90
N LEU A 81 -1.70 14.42 2.10
CA LEU A 81 -0.37 14.96 2.43
C LEU A 81 0.32 15.66 1.24
N PRO A 82 1.26 16.58 1.53
CA PRO A 82 2.15 17.16 0.54
C PRO A 82 2.97 16.08 -0.18
N ALA A 83 3.12 16.23 -1.50
CA ALA A 83 3.70 15.19 -2.37
C ALA A 83 5.09 14.67 -1.92
N LYS A 84 5.92 15.53 -1.30
CA LYS A 84 7.24 15.14 -0.79
C LYS A 84 7.14 14.18 0.41
N THR A 85 6.30 14.53 1.39
CA THR A 85 6.10 13.72 2.60
C THR A 85 5.37 12.43 2.28
N THR A 86 4.33 12.51 1.45
CA THR A 86 3.60 11.33 0.95
C THR A 86 4.52 10.35 0.28
N ARG A 87 5.42 10.81 -0.59
CA ARG A 87 6.35 9.94 -1.31
C ARG A 87 7.29 9.19 -0.38
N MET A 88 7.93 9.90 0.55
CA MET A 88 8.90 9.27 1.46
C MET A 88 8.20 8.30 2.42
N ALA A 89 7.04 8.69 2.98
CA ALA A 89 6.26 7.83 3.85
C ALA A 89 5.79 6.55 3.14
N ASN A 90 5.26 6.67 1.92
CA ASN A 90 4.81 5.51 1.14
C ASN A 90 5.95 4.54 0.82
N ILE A 91 7.13 5.04 0.42
CA ILE A 91 8.28 4.19 0.09
C ILE A 91 8.79 3.48 1.35
N VAL A 92 9.00 4.22 2.44
CA VAL A 92 9.54 3.65 3.69
C VAL A 92 8.58 2.64 4.28
N LEU A 93 7.29 2.97 4.40
CA LEU A 93 6.32 2.02 4.94
C LEU A 93 6.19 0.80 4.02
N ALA A 94 6.01 0.98 2.70
CA ALA A 94 5.88 -0.16 1.79
C ALA A 94 7.09 -1.10 1.84
N ALA A 95 8.30 -0.58 1.98
CA ALA A 95 9.50 -1.40 2.14
C ALA A 95 9.52 -2.17 3.47
N ILE A 96 9.16 -1.53 4.58
CA ILE A 96 9.08 -2.19 5.89
C ILE A 96 8.06 -3.32 5.86
N TYR A 97 6.84 -3.05 5.34
CA TYR A 97 5.79 -4.07 5.23
C TYR A 97 6.20 -5.21 4.30
N ALA A 98 6.88 -4.93 3.18
CA ALA A 98 7.32 -5.98 2.28
C ALA A 98 8.30 -6.93 2.96
N VAL A 99 9.22 -6.42 3.79
CA VAL A 99 10.18 -7.24 4.54
C VAL A 99 9.49 -8.05 5.63
N THR A 100 8.55 -7.45 6.39
CA THR A 100 7.83 -8.17 7.45
C THR A 100 6.96 -9.28 6.89
N ILE A 101 6.23 -9.02 5.80
CA ILE A 101 5.39 -10.00 5.10
C ILE A 101 6.24 -11.12 4.52
N ALA A 102 7.33 -10.78 3.82
CA ALA A 102 8.22 -11.79 3.24
C ALA A 102 8.85 -12.68 4.33
N GLY A 103 9.22 -12.10 5.48
CA GLY A 103 9.72 -12.85 6.63
C GLY A 103 8.66 -13.76 7.25
N ALA A 104 7.42 -13.29 7.37
CA ALA A 104 6.31 -14.07 7.91
C ALA A 104 5.92 -15.24 7.01
N ALA A 105 6.13 -15.14 5.69
CA ALA A 105 5.77 -16.20 4.75
C ALA A 105 6.71 -17.40 4.76
N VAL A 106 7.88 -17.31 5.42
CA VAL A 106 8.89 -18.36 5.43
C VAL A 106 8.40 -19.56 6.24
N GLY A 107 8.23 -20.72 5.59
CA GLY A 107 7.81 -21.96 6.25
C GLY A 107 6.29 -22.10 6.44
N GLU A 108 5.52 -21.18 5.86
CA GLU A 108 4.06 -21.15 5.98
C GLU A 108 3.34 -21.95 4.88
N TRP A 109 2.02 -22.11 5.04
CA TRP A 109 1.17 -22.85 4.09
C TRP A 109 1.07 -22.13 2.74
N ASN A 110 0.84 -22.87 1.66
CA ASN A 110 0.82 -22.32 0.28
C ASN A 110 -0.14 -21.12 0.09
N TYR A 111 -1.29 -21.08 0.79
CA TYR A 111 -2.22 -19.95 0.70
C TYR A 111 -1.61 -18.66 1.28
N TYR A 112 -0.81 -18.79 2.35
CA TYR A 112 -0.14 -17.68 3.01
C TYR A 112 1.04 -17.18 2.19
N ILE A 113 1.81 -18.09 1.58
CA ILE A 113 2.88 -17.75 0.64
C ILE A 113 2.32 -16.99 -0.57
N LEU A 114 1.20 -17.46 -1.13
CA LEU A 114 0.55 -16.78 -2.25
C LEU A 114 0.02 -15.40 -1.85
N GLY A 115 -0.66 -15.30 -0.70
CA GLY A 115 -1.14 -14.01 -0.16
C GLY A 115 0.02 -13.02 0.01
N SER A 116 1.08 -13.46 0.68
CA SER A 116 2.30 -12.67 0.91
C SER A 116 2.96 -12.23 -0.40
N ALA A 117 3.02 -13.10 -1.41
CA ALA A 117 3.59 -12.76 -2.71
C ALA A 117 2.77 -11.67 -3.42
N ILE A 118 1.44 -11.74 -3.35
CA ILE A 118 0.56 -10.72 -3.93
C ILE A 118 0.69 -9.40 -3.16
N GLU A 119 0.75 -9.44 -1.83
CA GLU A 119 0.96 -8.24 -1.00
C GLU A 119 2.28 -7.55 -1.33
N VAL A 120 3.39 -8.30 -1.41
CA VAL A 120 4.69 -7.76 -1.81
C VAL A 120 4.64 -7.14 -3.21
N ALA A 121 3.92 -7.76 -4.15
CA ALA A 121 3.73 -7.19 -5.49
C ALA A 121 2.94 -5.87 -5.46
N LEU A 122 1.89 -5.77 -4.64
CA LEU A 122 1.13 -4.53 -4.45
C LEU A 122 1.99 -3.43 -3.82
N LEU A 123 2.77 -3.76 -2.79
CA LEU A 123 3.69 -2.82 -2.13
C LEU A 123 4.79 -2.34 -3.09
N ALA A 124 5.32 -3.23 -3.95
CA ALA A 124 6.24 -2.85 -5.02
C ALA A 124 5.58 -1.88 -6.01
N GLY A 125 4.30 -2.09 -6.34
CA GLY A 125 3.48 -1.15 -7.10
C GLY A 125 3.39 0.23 -6.44
N ILE A 126 3.18 0.29 -5.12
CA ILE A 126 3.14 1.54 -4.35
C ILE A 126 4.47 2.29 -4.48
N VAL A 127 5.59 1.61 -4.30
CA VAL A 127 6.94 2.19 -4.45
C VAL A 127 7.14 2.70 -5.88
N TYR A 128 6.76 1.91 -6.89
CA TYR A 128 6.87 2.28 -8.29
C TYR A 128 6.06 3.55 -8.63
N TYR A 129 4.79 3.62 -8.25
CA TYR A 129 3.96 4.80 -8.51
C TYR A 129 4.38 6.01 -7.69
N ALA A 130 4.86 5.82 -6.46
CA ALA A 130 5.44 6.89 -5.65
C ALA A 130 6.74 7.43 -6.26
N TRP A 131 7.53 6.59 -6.93
CA TRP A 131 8.77 7.00 -7.61
C TRP A 131 8.52 7.63 -8.98
N THR A 132 7.57 7.09 -9.75
CA THR A 132 7.25 7.55 -11.12
C THR A 132 6.50 8.90 -11.13
N TRP A 133 6.19 9.46 -9.95
CA TRP A 133 5.55 10.76 -9.84
C TRP A 133 6.36 11.86 -10.56
N PRO A 134 5.80 12.51 -11.60
CA PRO A 134 6.52 13.52 -12.37
C PRO A 134 6.79 14.75 -11.50
N LYS A 135 8.05 15.17 -11.45
CA LYS A 135 8.50 16.39 -10.77
C LYS A 135 7.90 17.62 -11.47
N THR A 136 6.67 18.01 -11.13
CA THR A 136 6.16 19.32 -11.51
C THR A 136 6.89 20.38 -10.68
N THR A 137 8.04 20.91 -11.12
CA THR A 137 8.52 22.21 -10.60
C THR A 137 9.37 23.05 -11.56
N GLU A 138 10.15 22.53 -12.52
CA GLU A 138 11.10 23.44 -13.21
C GLU A 138 10.74 23.85 -14.64
N ALA A 139 10.19 22.97 -15.47
CA ALA A 139 9.97 23.28 -16.90
C ALA A 139 8.72 24.15 -17.19
N ALA A 140 7.62 23.94 -16.46
CA ALA A 140 6.38 24.69 -16.69
C ALA A 140 6.44 26.12 -16.12
N SER A 141 7.22 26.34 -15.05
CA SER A 141 7.42 27.66 -14.46
C SER A 141 8.41 28.51 -15.27
N THR A 142 9.42 27.90 -15.90
CA THR A 142 10.29 28.58 -16.87
C THR A 142 9.55 28.89 -18.17
N ALA A 143 8.79 27.95 -18.74
CA ALA A 143 8.03 28.20 -19.96
C ALA A 143 7.01 29.36 -19.81
N ILE A 144 6.27 29.41 -18.70
CA ILE A 144 5.31 30.49 -18.43
C ILE A 144 6.02 31.83 -18.12
N ARG A 145 7.23 31.77 -17.53
CA ARG A 145 8.04 32.96 -17.24
C ARG A 145 8.66 33.54 -18.51
N ASP A 146 9.14 32.70 -19.41
CA ASP A 146 9.73 33.09 -20.69
C ASP A 146 8.67 33.63 -21.66
N GLU A 147 7.48 33.03 -21.74
CA GLU A 147 6.37 33.59 -22.53
C GLU A 147 5.93 34.98 -22.02
N ARG A 148 5.84 35.17 -20.70
CA ARG A 148 5.51 36.50 -20.14
C ARG A 148 6.61 37.53 -20.34
N ALA A 149 7.87 37.11 -20.45
CA ALA A 149 8.99 38.00 -20.75
C ALA A 149 8.99 38.39 -22.24
N ALA A 150 8.67 37.46 -23.14
CA ALA A 150 8.58 37.70 -24.59
C ALA A 150 7.44 38.64 -24.97
N HIS A 151 6.31 38.62 -24.24
CA HIS A 151 5.17 39.51 -24.49
C HIS A 151 5.29 40.91 -23.87
N ARG A 152 6.39 41.23 -23.17
CA ARG A 152 6.63 42.55 -22.54
C ARG A 152 7.62 43.44 -23.29
N VAL A 153 8.09 43.04 -24.47
CA VAL A 153 8.98 43.81 -25.36
C VAL A 153 8.17 44.29 -26.57
#